data_AF-A0A124FY34-F1
#
_entry.id   AF-A0A124FY34-F1
#
_cell.length_a   1.000
_cell.length_b   1.000
_cell.length_c   1.000
_cell.angle_alpha   90.00
_cell.angle_beta   90.00
_cell.angle_gamma   90.00
#
_symmetry.space_group_name_H-M   'P 1'
#
loop_
_entity.id
_entity.type
_entity.pdbx_description
1 polymer ?
#
loop_
_entity_poly.entity_id
_entity_poly.type
_entity_poly.pdbx_seq_one_letter_code
_entity_poly.pdbx_strand_id
1 'polypeptide(L)'
;MPISPNITSVDTTEDMEEILSSEEVHSIKKRSVTGAISYFMKTALLQLFGLTTAFILSAFFEPENFGVYGYVTQIIGLLIFFSDVGLAASLVQKKKEPSLTDYRTAFTVQQLLSWAIVILVLIISQTGIVQNKVGQDGVWILLALAISFPLASLKTISSIKLERELKFSLLIVPQIVEQLIFDGILIYLAWNGVGVVAYAWAVAVRSVIGTIVMWSIKPWKIGIKFSKKSLKNLLGFGVKFQVNDFLARIKDQLYFLVLGQVLPLNQFGYIQWAKNWSMYPYNLTVQNVMAITFPTFSRLQQHKKLLQKALEKSIFFISLLIFPILGFMCLLITPLTVVVEQYNKWQPAILSFILFALSVGWAAISTPMVNTLNAIGKINKSLKLMVIWTSLTWIITPITLLVFGYDGVAIAAFIISFTSALSIIFVKRHLEVKVWPQVWRQLLGVTVMSIVGLLMMNFASQSISRMMFTAVAMGLSYLLIMITIGHNKLLSEINSLRN
;
A
#
# COMPACT_ATOMS: atom_id res chain seq x y z
N MET A 1 -41.09 -44.84 38.84
CA MET A 1 -39.71 -45.35 39.09
C MET A 1 -39.68 -46.82 38.69
N PRO A 2 -38.65 -47.34 38.00
CA PRO A 2 -37.26 -46.84 37.84
C PRO A 2 -36.95 -46.34 36.39
N ILE A 3 -36.22 -45.24 36.19
CA ILE A 3 -34.75 -45.05 36.01
C ILE A 3 -34.19 -45.62 34.68
N SER A 4 -33.76 -44.71 33.80
CA SER A 4 -32.99 -44.87 32.53
C SER A 4 -31.52 -45.29 32.79
N PRO A 5 -30.65 -45.68 31.81
CA PRO A 5 -30.15 -44.76 30.76
C PRO A 5 -29.62 -45.41 29.44
N ASN A 6 -29.10 -44.54 28.55
CA ASN A 6 -28.27 -44.78 27.36
C ASN A 6 -28.97 -44.92 26.00
N ILE A 7 -29.40 -43.78 25.47
CA ILE A 7 -29.28 -43.49 24.03
C ILE A 7 -27.93 -42.81 23.86
N THR A 8 -26.90 -43.58 23.54
CA THR A 8 -25.64 -43.04 23.04
C THR A 8 -25.89 -42.42 21.68
N SER A 9 -25.49 -41.16 21.55
CA SER A 9 -25.30 -40.46 20.29
C SER A 9 -24.53 -41.35 19.33
N VAL A 10 -25.16 -41.74 18.22
CA VAL A 10 -24.44 -42.21 17.04
C VAL A 10 -23.65 -41.01 16.54
N ASP A 11 -22.39 -41.02 16.90
CA ASP A 11 -21.35 -40.15 16.39
C ASP A 11 -21.33 -40.29 14.87
N THR A 12 -21.90 -39.30 14.18
CA THR A 12 -21.76 -39.14 12.72
C THR A 12 -20.76 -38.04 12.42
N THR A 13 -19.91 -37.71 13.40
CA THR A 13 -18.83 -36.72 13.26
C THR A 13 -17.46 -37.33 13.05
N GLU A 14 -17.29 -38.65 13.21
CA GLU A 14 -15.99 -39.33 12.96
C GLU A 14 -15.71 -39.67 11.48
N ASP A 15 -16.71 -39.69 10.58
CA ASP A 15 -16.51 -40.12 9.18
C ASP A 15 -16.40 -38.97 8.16
N MET A 16 -16.25 -37.71 8.59
CA MET A 16 -16.01 -36.57 7.69
C MET A 16 -14.57 -36.04 7.69
N GLU A 17 -13.68 -36.57 8.53
CA GLU A 17 -12.26 -36.18 8.56
C GLU A 17 -11.34 -37.09 7.71
N GLU A 18 -11.82 -38.23 7.23
CA GLU A 18 -11.14 -39.06 6.23
C GLU A 18 -11.85 -38.95 4.88
N ILE A 19 -11.34 -38.09 3.99
CA ILE A 19 -11.28 -38.15 2.51
C ILE A 19 -10.94 -36.71 2.04
N LEU A 20 -9.77 -36.23 2.45
CA LEU A 20 -8.98 -35.39 1.57
C LEU A 20 -7.72 -36.19 1.37
N SER A 21 -7.53 -36.74 0.18
CA SER A 21 -6.31 -37.48 -0.14
C SER A 21 -5.10 -36.62 0.27
N SER A 22 -4.09 -37.23 0.87
CA SER A 22 -2.85 -36.53 1.24
C SER A 22 -2.25 -35.74 0.06
N GLU A 23 -2.52 -36.20 -1.17
CA GLU A 23 -2.26 -35.52 -2.44
C GLU A 23 -3.09 -34.24 -2.67
N GLU A 24 -4.40 -34.23 -2.38
CA GLU A 24 -5.23 -33.02 -2.45
C GLU A 24 -4.79 -31.97 -1.43
N VAL A 25 -4.50 -32.36 -0.19
CA VAL A 25 -3.97 -31.46 0.84
C VAL A 25 -2.61 -30.90 0.42
N HIS A 26 -1.73 -31.74 -0.12
CA HIS A 26 -0.43 -31.31 -0.64
C HIS A 26 -0.58 -30.39 -1.87
N SER A 27 -1.52 -30.68 -2.77
CA SER A 27 -1.81 -29.86 -3.96
C SER A 27 -2.38 -28.50 -3.59
N ILE A 28 -3.26 -28.42 -2.59
CA ILE A 28 -3.83 -27.17 -2.07
C ILE A 28 -2.74 -26.35 -1.39
N LYS A 29 -1.87 -26.98 -0.59
CA LYS A 29 -0.72 -26.32 0.05
C LYS A 29 0.26 -25.77 -0.99
N LYS A 30 0.62 -26.56 -2.01
CA LYS A 30 1.50 -26.16 -3.12
C LYS A 30 0.88 -25.04 -3.97
N ARG A 31 -0.40 -25.13 -4.32
CA ARG A 31 -1.13 -24.08 -5.06
C ARG A 31 -1.24 -22.78 -4.26
N SER A 32 -1.47 -22.86 -2.94
CA SER A 32 -1.52 -21.68 -2.06
C SER A 32 -0.17 -20.96 -1.97
N VAL A 33 0.93 -21.72 -1.83
CA VAL A 33 2.29 -21.16 -1.79
C VAL A 33 2.71 -20.59 -3.14
N THR A 34 2.42 -21.30 -4.23
CA THR A 34 2.70 -20.82 -5.60
C THR A 34 1.91 -19.55 -5.91
N GLY A 35 0.65 -19.47 -5.46
CA GLY A 35 -0.17 -18.27 -5.58
C GLY A 35 0.38 -17.08 -4.79
N ALA A 36 0.83 -17.31 -3.55
CA ALA A 36 1.47 -16.30 -2.72
C ALA A 36 2.80 -15.78 -3.32
N ILE A 37 3.63 -16.67 -3.85
CA ILE A 37 4.89 -16.32 -4.53
C ILE A 37 4.61 -15.54 -5.81
N SER A 38 3.65 -15.97 -6.62
CA SER A 38 3.24 -15.25 -7.84
C SER A 38 2.73 -13.84 -7.52
N TYR A 39 1.93 -13.69 -6.45
CA TYR A 39 1.48 -12.40 -5.95
C TYR A 39 2.66 -11.52 -5.49
N PHE A 40 3.60 -12.09 -4.73
CA PHE A 40 4.81 -11.39 -4.29
C PHE A 40 5.63 -10.89 -5.49
N MET A 41 5.94 -11.77 -6.45
CA MET A 41 6.73 -11.43 -7.63
C MET A 41 6.06 -10.33 -8.45
N LYS A 42 4.74 -10.42 -8.66
CA LYS A 42 3.99 -9.37 -9.33
C LYS A 42 4.10 -8.03 -8.60
N THR A 43 3.81 -8.01 -7.29
CA THR A 43 3.82 -6.77 -6.53
C THR A 43 5.22 -6.17 -6.47
N ALA A 44 6.26 -7.00 -6.30
CA ALA A 44 7.66 -6.56 -6.37
C ALA A 44 7.99 -5.94 -7.73
N LEU A 45 7.58 -6.57 -8.84
CA LEU A 45 7.79 -6.05 -10.19
C LEU A 45 7.08 -4.71 -10.43
N LEU A 46 5.82 -4.58 -9.98
CA LEU A 46 5.10 -3.31 -10.05
C LEU A 46 5.75 -2.21 -9.18
N GLN A 47 6.26 -2.56 -7.99
CA GLN A 47 6.94 -1.61 -7.14
C GLN A 47 8.30 -1.18 -7.71
N LEU A 48 9.03 -2.09 -8.38
CA LEU A 48 10.28 -1.75 -9.08
C LEU A 48 10.02 -0.79 -10.25
N PHE A 49 8.96 -1.02 -11.04
CA PHE A 49 8.55 -0.06 -12.06
C PHE A 49 8.15 1.27 -11.46
N GLY A 50 7.30 1.28 -10.43
CA GLY A 50 6.90 2.50 -9.75
C GLY A 50 8.09 3.28 -9.17
N LEU A 51 9.08 2.59 -8.59
CA LEU A 51 10.30 3.21 -8.08
C LEU A 51 11.15 3.80 -9.21
N THR A 52 11.30 3.06 -10.32
CA THR A 52 12.05 3.52 -11.50
C THR A 52 11.39 4.78 -12.09
N THR A 53 10.07 4.77 -12.23
CA THR A 53 9.30 5.92 -12.70
C THR A 53 9.44 7.10 -11.75
N ALA A 54 9.30 6.88 -10.44
CA ALA A 54 9.49 7.96 -9.46
C ALA A 54 10.91 8.52 -9.48
N PHE A 55 11.93 7.68 -9.64
CA PHE A 55 13.32 8.11 -9.83
C PHE A 55 13.42 9.02 -11.06
N ILE A 56 13.06 8.53 -12.24
CA ILE A 56 13.13 9.29 -13.49
C ILE A 56 12.35 10.60 -13.40
N LEU A 57 11.09 10.57 -12.95
CA LEU A 57 10.26 11.76 -12.86
C LEU A 57 10.80 12.80 -11.87
N SER A 58 11.49 12.38 -10.81
CA SER A 58 12.11 13.32 -9.87
C SER A 58 13.21 14.14 -10.54
N ALA A 59 13.90 13.59 -11.55
CA ALA A 59 14.87 14.36 -12.33
C ALA A 59 14.17 15.40 -13.23
N PHE A 60 13.09 15.01 -13.91
CA PHE A 60 12.45 15.87 -14.92
C PHE A 60 11.43 16.86 -14.36
N PHE A 61 10.71 16.52 -13.29
CA PHE A 61 9.63 17.34 -12.76
C PHE A 61 10.06 18.22 -11.60
N GLU A 62 9.55 19.43 -11.56
CA GLU A 62 9.70 20.34 -10.44
C GLU A 62 8.85 19.89 -9.23
N PRO A 63 9.24 20.27 -8.00
CA PRO A 63 8.46 19.98 -6.80
C PRO A 63 7.00 20.40 -6.91
N GLU A 64 6.74 21.55 -7.54
CA GLU A 64 5.38 22.04 -7.77
C GLU A 64 4.53 21.07 -8.62
N ASN A 65 5.11 20.40 -9.61
CA ASN A 65 4.39 19.41 -10.43
C ASN A 65 3.90 18.23 -9.57
N PHE A 66 4.73 17.77 -8.63
CA PHE A 66 4.34 16.76 -7.64
C PHE A 66 3.27 17.30 -6.67
N GLY A 67 3.33 18.59 -6.32
CA GLY A 67 2.31 19.27 -5.52
C GLY A 67 0.94 19.30 -6.21
N VAL A 68 0.90 19.73 -7.47
CA VAL A 68 -0.31 19.78 -8.31
C VAL A 68 -0.92 18.39 -8.45
N TYR A 69 -0.14 17.41 -8.93
CA TYR A 69 -0.63 16.03 -9.11
C TYR A 69 -1.04 15.41 -7.76
N GLY A 70 -0.26 15.63 -6.71
CA GLY A 70 -0.56 15.18 -5.36
C GLY A 70 -1.87 15.73 -4.84
N TYR A 71 -2.14 17.03 -5.05
CA TYR A 71 -3.35 17.70 -4.55
C TYR A 71 -4.59 17.16 -5.26
N VAL A 72 -4.53 17.11 -6.59
CA VAL A 72 -5.61 16.61 -7.44
C VAL A 72 -5.91 15.13 -7.16
N THR A 73 -4.89 14.31 -6.96
CA THR A 73 -5.07 12.88 -6.63
C THR A 73 -5.69 12.67 -5.24
N GLN A 74 -5.49 13.57 -4.27
CA GLN A 74 -6.22 13.50 -2.99
C GLN A 74 -7.72 13.76 -3.16
N ILE A 75 -8.10 14.75 -3.98
CA ILE A 75 -9.52 15.01 -4.31
C ILE A 75 -10.15 13.75 -4.89
N ILE A 76 -9.50 13.18 -5.91
CA ILE A 76 -9.98 11.97 -6.58
C ILE A 76 -10.02 10.77 -5.62
N GLY A 77 -9.02 10.66 -4.74
CA GLY A 77 -8.95 9.63 -3.70
C GLY A 77 -10.16 9.62 -2.75
N LEU A 78 -10.72 10.78 -2.43
CA LEU A 78 -11.97 10.90 -1.68
C LEU A 78 -13.18 10.51 -2.52
N LEU A 79 -13.23 10.96 -3.78
CA LEU A 79 -14.33 10.68 -4.70
C LEU A 79 -14.45 9.20 -5.07
N ILE A 80 -13.33 8.44 -5.06
CA ILE A 80 -13.33 6.99 -5.34
C ILE A 80 -14.33 6.23 -4.47
N PHE A 81 -14.49 6.63 -3.22
CA PHE A 81 -15.45 6.04 -2.29
C PHE A 81 -16.87 5.96 -2.86
N PHE A 82 -17.30 7.01 -3.57
CA PHE A 82 -18.66 7.17 -4.07
C PHE A 82 -18.90 6.48 -5.41
N SER A 83 -17.85 5.93 -6.04
CA SER A 83 -17.95 5.35 -7.39
C SER A 83 -18.54 3.93 -7.43
N ASP A 84 -18.38 3.16 -6.36
CA ASP A 84 -18.83 1.75 -6.30
C ASP A 84 -19.92 1.50 -5.25
N VAL A 85 -19.87 2.19 -4.10
CA VAL A 85 -20.80 2.01 -2.96
C VAL A 85 -20.91 0.53 -2.53
N GLY A 86 -19.81 -0.22 -2.68
CA GLY A 86 -19.69 -1.63 -2.32
C GLY A 86 -20.43 -2.61 -3.23
N LEU A 87 -20.92 -2.19 -4.39
CA LEU A 87 -21.63 -3.06 -5.34
C LEU A 87 -20.74 -4.17 -5.88
N ALA A 88 -19.47 -3.90 -6.16
CA ALA A 88 -18.52 -4.91 -6.61
C ALA A 88 -18.32 -6.00 -5.55
N ALA A 89 -18.07 -5.59 -4.30
CA ALA A 89 -17.89 -6.51 -3.18
C ALA A 89 -19.15 -7.39 -2.96
N SER A 90 -20.35 -6.81 -3.06
CA SER A 90 -21.61 -7.55 -2.96
C SER A 90 -21.77 -8.61 -4.05
N LEU A 91 -21.37 -8.32 -5.29
CA LEU A 91 -21.43 -9.28 -6.38
C LEU A 91 -20.42 -10.41 -6.20
N VAL A 92 -19.21 -10.11 -5.73
CA VAL A 92 -18.17 -11.13 -5.43
C VAL A 92 -18.63 -12.04 -4.29
N GLN A 93 -19.16 -11.48 -3.20
CA GLN A 93 -19.58 -12.24 -2.02
C GLN A 93 -20.86 -13.09 -2.23
N LYS A 94 -21.67 -12.78 -3.25
CA LYS A 94 -22.97 -13.44 -3.47
C LYS A 94 -22.78 -14.96 -3.60
N LYS A 95 -23.42 -15.74 -2.72
CA LYS A 95 -23.29 -17.22 -2.69
C LYS A 95 -23.74 -17.88 -4.00
N LYS A 96 -24.88 -17.44 -4.55
CA LYS A 96 -25.39 -17.91 -5.84
C LYS A 96 -24.82 -17.05 -6.96
N GLU A 97 -24.71 -17.64 -8.14
CA GLU A 97 -24.20 -16.93 -9.30
C GLU A 97 -25.09 -15.71 -9.63
N PRO A 98 -24.50 -14.49 -9.75
CA PRO A 98 -25.28 -13.30 -10.06
C PRO A 98 -25.93 -13.43 -11.43
N SER A 99 -27.20 -13.05 -11.49
CA SER A 99 -27.93 -13.01 -12.76
C SER A 99 -27.40 -11.89 -13.65
N LEU A 100 -27.66 -11.96 -14.96
CA LEU A 100 -27.37 -10.83 -15.87
C LEU A 100 -28.05 -9.53 -15.42
N THR A 101 -29.22 -9.63 -14.76
CA THR A 101 -29.91 -8.47 -14.19
C THR A 101 -29.14 -7.86 -13.03
N ASP A 102 -28.49 -8.68 -12.19
CA ASP A 102 -27.65 -8.18 -11.10
C ASP A 102 -26.43 -7.44 -11.64
N TYR A 103 -25.73 -8.03 -12.61
CA TYR A 103 -24.57 -7.40 -13.24
C TYR A 103 -24.92 -6.08 -13.93
N ARG A 104 -25.99 -6.05 -14.72
CA ARG A 104 -26.43 -4.83 -15.41
C ARG A 104 -26.96 -3.76 -14.45
N THR A 105 -27.61 -4.16 -13.35
CA THR A 105 -28.05 -3.22 -12.31
C THR A 105 -26.86 -2.58 -11.61
N ALA A 106 -25.88 -3.37 -11.19
CA ALA A 106 -24.66 -2.84 -10.58
C ALA A 106 -23.90 -1.91 -11.53
N PHE A 107 -23.68 -2.36 -12.77
CA PHE A 107 -23.02 -1.56 -13.81
C PHE A 107 -23.75 -0.24 -14.07
N THR A 108 -25.07 -0.26 -14.20
CA THR A 108 -25.87 0.95 -14.44
C THR A 108 -25.70 1.95 -13.31
N VAL A 109 -25.77 1.49 -12.06
CA VAL A 109 -25.60 2.37 -10.89
C VAL A 109 -24.17 2.90 -10.79
N GLN A 110 -23.15 2.07 -10.99
CA GLN A 110 -21.74 2.50 -11.04
C GLN A 110 -21.51 3.53 -12.15
N GLN A 111 -22.11 3.35 -13.32
CA GLN A 111 -21.98 4.29 -14.43
C GLN A 111 -22.62 5.64 -14.09
N LEU A 112 -23.81 5.64 -13.46
CA LEU A 112 -24.48 6.86 -12.99
C LEU A 112 -23.64 7.59 -11.94
N LEU A 113 -23.11 6.87 -10.95
CA LEU A 113 -22.25 7.42 -9.91
C LEU A 113 -20.95 7.99 -10.49
N SER A 114 -20.34 7.27 -11.43
CA SER A 114 -19.11 7.69 -12.10
C SER A 114 -19.32 8.97 -12.92
N TRP A 115 -20.42 9.09 -13.66
CA TRP A 115 -20.75 10.34 -14.36
C TRP A 115 -21.17 11.47 -13.42
N ALA A 116 -21.83 11.15 -12.30
CA ALA A 116 -22.11 12.15 -11.26
C ALA A 116 -20.82 12.73 -10.67
N ILE A 117 -19.79 11.90 -10.48
CA ILE A 117 -18.45 12.35 -10.09
C ILE A 117 -17.85 13.29 -11.14
N VAL A 118 -17.94 12.95 -12.43
CA VAL A 118 -17.45 13.84 -13.51
C VAL A 118 -18.17 15.19 -13.49
N ILE A 119 -19.50 15.18 -13.36
CA ILE A 119 -20.30 16.42 -13.27
C ILE A 119 -19.92 17.24 -12.03
N LEU A 120 -19.76 16.59 -10.88
CA LEU A 120 -19.32 17.24 -9.65
C LEU A 120 -17.94 17.90 -9.83
N VAL A 121 -17.00 17.20 -10.45
CA VAL A 121 -15.67 17.73 -10.75
C VAL A 121 -15.75 18.92 -11.71
N LEU A 122 -16.59 18.86 -12.74
CA LEU A 122 -16.84 19.99 -13.63
C LEU A 122 -17.38 21.19 -12.87
N ILE A 123 -18.38 21.00 -12.01
CA ILE A 123 -18.94 22.07 -11.15
C ILE A 123 -17.86 22.67 -10.24
N ILE A 124 -17.09 21.83 -9.55
CA ILE A 124 -16.00 22.28 -8.67
C ILE A 124 -14.95 23.07 -9.47
N SER A 125 -14.61 22.63 -10.68
CA SER A 125 -13.64 23.32 -11.53
C SER A 125 -14.11 24.73 -11.91
N GLN A 126 -15.42 24.93 -12.10
CA GLN A 126 -16.01 26.24 -12.41
C GLN A 126 -16.02 27.20 -11.20
N THR A 127 -15.86 26.72 -9.97
CA THR A 127 -15.80 27.59 -8.78
C THR A 127 -14.53 28.44 -8.70
N GLY A 128 -13.52 28.12 -9.51
CA GLY A 128 -12.20 28.76 -9.46
C GLY A 128 -11.33 28.29 -8.28
N ILE A 129 -11.86 27.61 -7.26
CA ILE A 129 -11.09 27.17 -6.07
C ILE A 129 -9.91 26.28 -6.48
N VAL A 130 -10.18 25.27 -7.31
CA VAL A 130 -9.14 24.34 -7.78
C VAL A 130 -8.21 25.05 -8.75
N GLN A 131 -8.74 25.78 -9.74
CA GLN A 131 -7.93 26.48 -10.74
C GLN A 131 -6.98 27.51 -10.09
N ASN A 132 -7.44 28.27 -9.10
CA ASN A 132 -6.62 29.23 -8.36
C ASN A 132 -5.49 28.53 -7.59
N LYS A 133 -5.71 27.28 -7.17
CA LYS A 133 -4.72 26.51 -6.42
C LYS A 133 -3.71 25.83 -7.35
N VAL A 134 -4.15 25.16 -8.42
CA VAL A 134 -3.32 24.26 -9.24
C VAL A 134 -3.16 24.69 -10.71
N GLY A 135 -3.67 25.86 -11.08
CA GLY A 135 -3.66 26.35 -12.45
C GLY A 135 -4.56 25.54 -13.39
N GLN A 136 -4.54 25.93 -14.67
CA GLN A 136 -5.32 25.26 -15.71
C GLN A 136 -4.86 23.81 -15.90
N ASP A 137 -3.56 23.57 -15.85
CA ASP A 137 -2.95 22.25 -16.03
C ASP A 137 -3.41 21.25 -14.96
N GLY A 138 -3.50 21.68 -13.70
CA GLY A 138 -4.04 20.86 -12.62
C GLY A 138 -5.53 20.52 -12.81
N VAL A 139 -6.32 21.44 -13.39
CA VAL A 139 -7.72 21.18 -13.75
C VAL A 139 -7.82 20.11 -14.85
N TRP A 140 -6.96 20.14 -15.87
CA TRP A 140 -6.92 19.09 -16.90
C TRP A 140 -6.61 17.71 -16.31
N ILE A 141 -5.68 17.64 -15.35
CA ILE A 141 -5.37 16.39 -14.63
C ILE A 141 -6.57 15.92 -13.83
N LEU A 142 -7.26 16.83 -13.13
CA LEU A 142 -8.45 16.51 -12.33
C LEU A 142 -9.56 15.96 -13.23
N LEU A 143 -9.79 16.56 -14.39
CA LEU A 143 -10.77 16.09 -15.37
C LEU A 143 -10.38 14.74 -15.98
N ALA A 144 -9.12 14.52 -16.33
CA ALA A 144 -8.65 13.23 -16.84
C ALA A 144 -8.86 12.11 -15.81
N LEU A 145 -8.56 12.37 -14.54
CA LEU A 145 -8.85 11.44 -13.45
C LEU A 145 -10.35 11.24 -13.23
N ALA A 146 -11.17 12.28 -13.34
CA ALA A 146 -12.62 12.15 -13.24
C ALA A 146 -13.19 11.28 -14.38
N ILE A 147 -12.74 11.47 -15.62
CA ILE A 147 -13.15 10.68 -16.79
C ILE A 147 -12.70 9.22 -16.66
N SER A 148 -11.64 8.94 -15.90
CA SER A 148 -11.20 7.57 -15.64
C SER A 148 -12.25 6.73 -14.87
N PHE A 149 -13.19 7.35 -14.14
CA PHE A 149 -14.25 6.65 -13.42
C PHE A 149 -15.24 5.93 -14.35
N PRO A 150 -15.90 6.62 -15.31
CA PRO A 150 -16.71 5.97 -16.33
C PRO A 150 -15.99 4.86 -17.10
N LEU A 151 -14.68 4.99 -17.32
CA LEU A 151 -13.88 3.95 -17.97
C LEU A 151 -13.63 2.76 -17.03
N ALA A 152 -13.39 3.03 -15.75
CA ALA A 152 -13.20 2.01 -14.74
C ALA A 152 -14.48 1.17 -14.49
N SER A 153 -15.67 1.76 -14.54
CA SER A 153 -16.93 1.00 -14.38
C SER A 153 -17.15 0.00 -15.52
N LEU A 154 -16.65 0.26 -16.74
CA LEU A 154 -16.74 -0.67 -17.87
C LEU A 154 -15.95 -1.97 -17.62
N LYS A 155 -14.83 -1.90 -16.91
CA LYS A 155 -14.00 -3.06 -16.55
C LYS A 155 -14.51 -3.80 -15.30
N THR A 156 -15.29 -3.16 -14.43
CA THR A 156 -15.69 -3.71 -13.13
C THR A 156 -16.37 -5.08 -13.20
N ILE A 157 -17.35 -5.27 -14.10
CA ILE A 157 -18.08 -6.55 -14.19
C ILE A 157 -17.17 -7.69 -14.69
N SER A 158 -16.28 -7.41 -15.64
CA SER A 158 -15.26 -8.36 -16.10
C SER A 158 -14.35 -8.79 -14.95
N SER A 159 -13.89 -7.81 -14.15
CA SER A 159 -13.07 -8.08 -12.97
C SER A 159 -13.79 -8.96 -11.95
N ILE A 160 -15.03 -8.62 -11.62
CA ILE A 160 -15.85 -9.38 -10.65
C ILE A 160 -16.03 -10.83 -11.09
N LYS A 161 -16.27 -11.07 -12.38
CA LYS A 161 -16.40 -12.44 -12.91
C LYS A 161 -15.10 -13.23 -12.76
N LEU A 162 -13.97 -12.62 -13.10
CA LEU A 162 -12.66 -13.25 -12.93
C LEU A 162 -12.33 -13.54 -11.46
N GLU A 163 -12.67 -12.61 -10.57
CA GLU A 163 -12.47 -12.77 -9.12
C GLU A 163 -13.31 -13.91 -8.54
N ARG A 164 -14.60 -14.01 -8.94
CA ARG A 164 -15.47 -15.13 -8.57
C ARG A 164 -14.99 -16.46 -9.14
N GLU A 165 -14.43 -16.46 -10.35
CA GLU A 165 -13.80 -17.64 -10.97
C GLU A 165 -12.40 -17.94 -10.40
N LEU A 166 -11.90 -17.15 -9.44
CA LEU A 166 -10.56 -17.25 -8.86
C LEU A 166 -9.41 -17.18 -9.89
N LYS A 167 -9.64 -16.52 -11.03
CA LYS A 167 -8.67 -16.34 -12.12
C LYS A 167 -7.84 -15.07 -11.94
N PHE A 168 -7.17 -14.95 -10.79
CA PHE A 168 -6.39 -13.76 -10.44
C PHE A 168 -5.24 -13.48 -11.41
N SER A 169 -4.64 -14.50 -12.02
CA SER A 169 -3.61 -14.32 -13.06
C SER A 169 -4.07 -13.45 -14.22
N LEU A 170 -5.35 -13.54 -14.59
CA LEU A 170 -5.93 -12.73 -15.65
C LEU A 170 -6.28 -11.31 -15.20
N LEU A 171 -6.57 -11.08 -13.91
CA LEU A 171 -6.78 -9.74 -13.35
C LEU A 171 -5.48 -8.91 -13.31
N ILE A 172 -4.34 -9.60 -13.27
CA ILE A 172 -3.02 -8.98 -13.18
C ILE A 172 -2.61 -8.32 -14.50
N VAL A 173 -2.98 -8.93 -15.63
CA VAL A 173 -2.54 -8.46 -16.96
C VAL A 173 -2.97 -7.02 -17.24
N PRO A 174 -4.25 -6.62 -17.09
CA PRO A 174 -4.66 -5.23 -17.28
C PRO A 174 -3.93 -4.25 -16.36
N GLN A 175 -3.64 -4.65 -15.12
CA GLN A 175 -2.95 -3.77 -14.16
C GLN A 175 -1.50 -3.50 -14.57
N ILE A 176 -0.78 -4.53 -15.04
CA ILE A 176 0.58 -4.36 -15.56
C ILE A 176 0.57 -3.48 -16.81
N VAL A 177 -0.35 -3.74 -17.76
CA VAL A 177 -0.46 -2.93 -18.98
C VAL A 177 -0.83 -1.49 -18.66
N GLU A 178 -1.80 -1.24 -17.79
CA GLU A 178 -2.18 0.10 -17.34
C GLU A 178 -0.98 0.85 -16.73
N GLN A 179 -0.20 0.19 -15.86
CA GLN A 179 0.97 0.78 -15.23
C GLN A 179 2.07 1.10 -16.24
N LEU A 180 2.40 0.18 -17.15
CA LEU A 180 3.44 0.37 -18.16
C LEU A 180 3.07 1.49 -19.14
N ILE A 181 1.81 1.56 -19.56
CA ILE A 181 1.31 2.64 -20.43
C ILE A 181 1.36 3.97 -19.70
N PHE A 182 0.92 4.01 -18.44
CA PHE A 182 0.96 5.24 -17.64
C PHE A 182 2.39 5.74 -17.49
N ASP A 183 3.29 4.89 -17.00
CA ASP A 183 4.68 5.24 -16.74
C ASP A 183 5.42 5.61 -18.03
N GLY A 184 5.24 4.82 -19.09
CA GLY A 184 5.88 5.06 -20.38
C GLY A 184 5.47 6.40 -21.02
N ILE A 185 4.16 6.70 -21.04
CA ILE A 185 3.66 7.98 -21.57
C ILE A 185 4.11 9.14 -20.69
N LEU A 186 4.03 8.98 -19.37
CA LEU A 186 4.38 10.02 -18.43
C LEU A 186 5.87 10.37 -18.52
N ILE A 187 6.75 9.37 -18.57
CA ILE A 187 8.21 9.56 -18.75
C ILE A 187 8.49 10.20 -20.11
N TYR A 188 7.89 9.68 -21.18
CA TYR A 188 8.10 10.21 -22.54
C TYR A 188 7.71 11.69 -22.63
N LEU A 189 6.54 12.07 -22.13
CA LEU A 189 6.07 13.46 -22.15
C LEU A 189 6.85 14.35 -21.18
N ALA A 190 7.25 13.83 -20.02
CA ALA A 190 8.11 14.55 -19.08
C ALA A 190 9.47 14.89 -19.69
N TRP A 191 10.08 13.94 -20.41
CA TRP A 191 11.35 14.19 -21.10
C TRP A 191 11.20 15.24 -22.21
N ASN A 192 10.07 15.26 -22.92
CA ASN A 192 9.79 16.30 -23.92
C ASN A 192 9.38 17.66 -23.35
N GLY A 193 9.44 17.85 -22.02
CA GLY A 193 9.16 19.14 -21.39
C GLY A 193 7.69 19.55 -21.37
N VAL A 194 6.75 18.61 -21.55
CA VAL A 194 5.29 18.86 -21.54
C VAL A 194 4.77 19.30 -20.15
N GLY A 195 5.59 19.13 -19.11
CA GLY A 195 5.26 19.55 -17.75
C GLY A 195 4.19 18.68 -17.10
N VAL A 196 3.46 19.25 -16.14
CA VAL A 196 2.54 18.49 -15.28
C VAL A 196 1.33 17.92 -16.02
N VAL A 197 0.93 18.51 -17.15
CA VAL A 197 -0.16 18.00 -18.02
C VAL A 197 0.12 16.61 -18.57
N ALA A 198 1.38 16.17 -18.60
CA ALA A 198 1.76 14.80 -18.94
C ALA A 198 0.98 13.75 -18.12
N TYR A 199 0.66 14.04 -16.84
CA TYR A 199 -0.19 13.18 -16.02
C TYR A 199 -1.60 13.01 -16.60
N ALA A 200 -2.21 14.07 -17.15
CA ALA A 200 -3.54 14.01 -17.72
C ALA A 200 -3.59 13.04 -18.91
N TRP A 201 -2.63 13.16 -19.83
CA TRP A 201 -2.51 12.27 -20.99
C TRP A 201 -2.23 10.82 -20.59
N ALA A 202 -1.29 10.61 -19.66
CA ALA A 202 -0.97 9.28 -19.16
C ALA A 202 -2.20 8.62 -18.50
N VAL A 203 -2.98 9.36 -17.71
CA VAL A 203 -4.24 8.87 -17.11
C VAL A 203 -5.31 8.56 -18.17
N ALA A 204 -5.49 9.42 -19.15
CA ALA A 204 -6.49 9.21 -20.19
C ALA A 204 -6.19 7.93 -21.01
N VAL A 205 -4.95 7.81 -21.50
CA VAL A 205 -4.56 6.69 -22.35
C VAL A 205 -4.53 5.38 -21.57
N ARG A 206 -3.98 5.34 -20.35
CA ARG A 206 -4.01 4.11 -19.53
C ARG A 206 -5.43 3.63 -19.27
N SER A 207 -6.38 4.56 -19.06
CA SER A 207 -7.76 4.22 -18.72
C SER A 207 -8.48 3.58 -19.91
N VAL A 208 -8.25 4.10 -21.13
CA VAL A 208 -8.81 3.52 -22.36
C VAL A 208 -8.19 2.15 -22.64
N ILE A 209 -6.86 2.04 -22.61
CA ILE A 209 -6.16 0.78 -22.89
C ILE A 209 -6.54 -0.29 -21.85
N GLY A 210 -6.56 0.06 -20.57
CA GLY A 210 -6.95 -0.86 -19.50
C GLY A 210 -8.34 -1.46 -19.69
N THR A 211 -9.30 -0.63 -20.11
CA THR A 211 -10.66 -1.09 -20.43
C THR A 211 -10.68 -2.04 -21.64
N ILE A 212 -9.96 -1.72 -22.72
CA ILE A 212 -9.86 -2.58 -23.91
C ILE A 212 -9.24 -3.93 -23.55
N VAL A 213 -8.14 -3.94 -22.80
CA VAL A 213 -7.44 -5.17 -22.40
C VAL A 213 -8.33 -6.02 -21.50
N MET A 214 -8.96 -5.43 -20.47
CA MET A 214 -9.86 -6.19 -19.59
C MET A 214 -11.04 -6.80 -20.37
N TRP A 215 -11.64 -6.03 -21.27
CA TRP A 215 -12.77 -6.51 -22.07
C TRP A 215 -12.37 -7.63 -23.03
N SER A 216 -11.16 -7.56 -23.58
CA SER A 216 -10.60 -8.62 -24.44
C SER A 216 -10.35 -9.91 -23.66
N ILE A 217 -9.93 -9.83 -22.39
CA ILE A 217 -9.69 -10.99 -21.53
C ILE A 217 -11.01 -11.64 -21.08
N LYS A 218 -11.96 -10.85 -20.60
CA LYS A 218 -13.24 -11.34 -20.10
C LYS A 218 -14.38 -10.46 -20.62
N PRO A 219 -14.88 -10.71 -21.84
CA PRO A 219 -15.99 -9.95 -22.37
C PRO A 219 -17.26 -10.23 -21.55
N TRP A 220 -18.11 -9.22 -21.44
CA TRP A 220 -19.42 -9.37 -20.84
C TRP A 220 -20.47 -8.60 -21.63
N LYS A 221 -21.73 -9.03 -21.52
CA LYS A 221 -22.86 -8.46 -22.26
C LYS A 221 -23.29 -7.12 -21.63
N ILE A 222 -22.50 -6.08 -21.88
CA ILE A 222 -22.77 -4.70 -21.45
C ILE A 222 -24.23 -4.34 -21.79
N GLY A 223 -24.90 -3.70 -20.85
CA GLY A 223 -26.26 -3.24 -21.05
C GLY A 223 -26.79 -2.51 -19.84
N ILE A 224 -27.64 -1.53 -20.08
CA ILE A 224 -28.29 -0.75 -19.04
C ILE A 224 -29.53 -1.53 -18.59
N LYS A 225 -29.67 -1.71 -17.28
CA LYS A 225 -30.86 -2.29 -16.66
C LYS A 225 -30.92 -1.84 -15.21
N PHE A 226 -32.11 -1.51 -14.72
CA PHE A 226 -32.31 -1.17 -13.33
C PHE A 226 -33.35 -2.10 -12.69
N SER A 227 -32.94 -2.85 -11.66
CA SER A 227 -33.85 -3.66 -10.85
C SER A 227 -33.77 -3.23 -9.39
N LYS A 228 -34.85 -2.62 -8.88
CA LYS A 228 -34.94 -2.19 -7.48
C LYS A 228 -34.70 -3.34 -6.49
N LYS A 229 -35.19 -4.54 -6.81
CA LYS A 229 -34.99 -5.76 -6.01
C LYS A 229 -33.50 -6.15 -5.97
N SER A 230 -32.85 -6.19 -7.13
CA SER A 230 -31.41 -6.50 -7.21
C SER A 230 -30.59 -5.46 -6.45
N LEU A 231 -30.85 -4.17 -6.68
CA LEU A 231 -30.13 -3.08 -6.03
C LEU A 231 -30.26 -3.11 -4.51
N LYS A 232 -31.48 -3.31 -3.98
CA LYS A 232 -31.71 -3.42 -2.52
C LYS A 232 -30.89 -4.57 -1.91
N ASN A 233 -30.83 -5.71 -2.59
CA ASN A 233 -30.06 -6.86 -2.13
C ASN A 233 -28.54 -6.60 -2.16
N LEU A 234 -28.05 -5.91 -3.19
CA LEU A 234 -26.62 -5.57 -3.31
C LEU A 234 -26.20 -4.49 -2.30
N LEU A 235 -27.00 -3.43 -2.12
CA LEU A 235 -26.65 -2.33 -1.21
C LEU A 235 -26.66 -2.73 0.26
N GLY A 236 -27.51 -3.69 0.67
CA GLY A 236 -27.61 -4.12 2.07
C GLY A 236 -26.28 -4.62 2.66
N PHE A 237 -25.46 -5.29 1.85
CA PHE A 237 -24.08 -5.66 2.19
C PHE A 237 -23.09 -4.55 1.79
N GLY A 238 -23.20 -4.04 0.57
CA GLY A 238 -22.23 -3.14 -0.03
C GLY A 238 -21.99 -1.86 0.78
N VAL A 239 -23.07 -1.23 1.26
CA VAL A 239 -22.97 0.00 2.07
C VAL A 239 -22.23 -0.26 3.38
N LYS A 240 -22.54 -1.36 4.07
CA LYS A 240 -21.87 -1.72 5.33
C LYS A 240 -20.38 -1.98 5.14
N PHE A 241 -20.03 -2.66 4.04
CA PHE A 241 -18.64 -2.89 3.66
C PHE A 241 -17.93 -1.57 3.37
N GLN A 242 -18.57 -0.70 2.59
CA GLN A 242 -18.00 0.56 2.14
C GLN A 242 -17.76 1.53 3.31
N VAL A 243 -18.67 1.64 4.28
CA VAL A 243 -18.52 2.54 5.45
C VAL A 243 -17.21 2.33 6.22
N ASN A 244 -16.71 1.08 6.31
CA ASN A 244 -15.42 0.81 6.95
C ASN A 244 -14.23 1.39 6.17
N ASP A 245 -14.30 1.41 4.84
CA ASP A 245 -13.28 2.02 3.98
C ASP A 245 -13.31 3.56 4.05
N PHE A 246 -14.48 4.16 4.36
CA PHE A 246 -14.63 5.60 4.46
C PHE A 246 -13.73 6.22 5.53
N LEU A 247 -13.67 5.56 6.70
CA LEU A 247 -12.87 6.04 7.84
C LEU A 247 -11.38 6.07 7.49
N ALA A 248 -10.90 5.06 6.78
CA ALA A 248 -9.52 5.05 6.28
C ALA A 248 -9.28 6.23 5.33
N ARG A 249 -10.27 6.56 4.49
CA ARG A 249 -10.15 7.69 3.55
C ARG A 249 -10.10 9.06 4.19
N ILE A 250 -10.89 9.26 5.25
CA ILE A 250 -10.80 10.48 6.07
C ILE A 250 -9.41 10.60 6.68
N LYS A 251 -8.82 9.50 7.14
CA LYS A 251 -7.49 9.53 7.75
C LYS A 251 -6.39 9.85 6.73
N ASP A 252 -6.38 9.18 5.58
CA ASP A 252 -5.24 9.22 4.67
C ASP A 252 -5.40 10.22 3.52
N GLN A 253 -6.60 10.36 2.92
CA GLN A 253 -6.81 11.27 1.79
C GLN A 253 -7.24 12.67 2.24
N LEU A 254 -8.18 12.79 3.18
CA LEU A 254 -8.65 14.12 3.62
C LEU A 254 -7.53 14.89 4.31
N TYR A 255 -6.71 14.21 5.13
CA TYR A 255 -5.55 14.83 5.78
C TYR A 255 -4.57 15.42 4.75
N PHE A 256 -4.17 14.65 3.72
CA PHE A 256 -3.25 15.18 2.69
C PHE A 256 -3.92 16.23 1.80
N LEU A 257 -5.24 16.18 1.60
CA LEU A 257 -5.97 17.24 0.90
C LEU A 257 -5.92 18.55 1.69
N VAL A 258 -6.14 18.50 3.00
CA VAL A 258 -6.03 19.67 3.89
C VAL A 258 -4.61 20.22 3.87
N LEU A 259 -3.59 19.36 3.95
CA LEU A 259 -2.19 19.79 3.83
C LEU A 259 -1.91 20.47 2.48
N GLY A 260 -2.38 19.89 1.38
CA GLY A 260 -2.19 20.48 0.06
C GLY A 260 -2.97 21.79 -0.12
N GLN A 261 -4.08 21.98 0.59
CA GLN A 261 -4.80 23.25 0.61
C GLN A 261 -4.00 24.34 1.35
N VAL A 262 -3.48 24.01 2.53
CA VAL A 262 -2.79 24.96 3.42
C VAL A 262 -1.39 25.30 2.92
N LEU A 263 -0.63 24.33 2.43
CA LEU A 263 0.74 24.53 1.99
C LEU A 263 0.81 25.08 0.56
N PRO A 264 1.80 25.94 0.24
CA PRO A 264 2.22 26.21 -1.14
C PRO A 264 2.50 24.89 -1.89
N LEU A 265 2.20 24.86 -3.20
CA LEU A 265 2.29 23.61 -3.98
C LEU A 265 3.71 23.04 -4.07
N ASN A 266 4.73 23.88 -4.15
CA ASN A 266 6.12 23.43 -4.10
C ASN A 266 6.45 22.72 -2.76
N GLN A 267 6.02 23.29 -1.63
CA GLN A 267 6.21 22.70 -0.30
C GLN A 267 5.41 21.41 -0.12
N PHE A 268 4.15 21.40 -0.57
CA PHE A 268 3.35 20.18 -0.60
C PHE A 268 3.97 19.10 -1.51
N GLY A 269 4.58 19.52 -2.61
CA GLY A 269 5.37 18.70 -3.50
C GLY A 269 6.55 18.04 -2.82
N TYR A 270 7.32 18.79 -2.03
CA TYR A 270 8.39 18.22 -1.19
C TYR A 270 7.87 17.15 -0.23
N ILE A 271 6.74 17.41 0.44
CA ILE A 271 6.14 16.45 1.37
C ILE A 271 5.63 15.19 0.66
N GLN A 272 4.96 15.34 -0.48
CA GLN A 272 4.50 14.20 -1.28
C GLN A 272 5.66 13.37 -1.79
N TRP A 273 6.68 14.02 -2.36
CA TRP A 273 7.88 13.36 -2.84
C TRP A 273 8.58 12.59 -1.72
N ALA A 274 8.84 13.26 -0.59
CA ALA A 274 9.50 12.70 0.57
C ALA A 274 8.75 11.47 1.12
N LYS A 275 7.43 11.59 1.32
CA LYS A 275 6.59 10.51 1.84
C LYS A 275 6.47 9.33 0.87
N ASN A 276 6.26 9.59 -0.42
CA ASN A 276 6.08 8.53 -1.40
C ASN A 276 7.37 7.73 -1.58
N TRP A 277 8.51 8.42 -1.66
CA TRP A 277 9.81 7.77 -1.72
C TRP A 277 10.11 6.94 -0.47
N SER A 278 9.83 7.48 0.73
CA SER A 278 10.12 6.78 1.97
C SER A 278 9.29 5.50 2.18
N MET A 279 8.14 5.38 1.48
CA MET A 279 7.22 4.25 1.60
C MET A 279 7.56 3.07 0.67
N TYR A 280 8.44 3.22 -0.33
CA TYR A 280 8.83 2.08 -1.19
C TYR A 280 9.38 0.88 -0.42
N PRO A 281 10.30 1.04 0.56
CA PRO A 281 10.80 -0.08 1.35
C PRO A 281 9.67 -0.80 2.10
N TYR A 282 8.71 -0.05 2.65
CA TYR A 282 7.54 -0.60 3.34
C TYR A 282 6.66 -1.43 2.39
N ASN A 283 6.39 -0.91 1.20
CA ASN A 283 5.56 -1.57 0.21
C ASN A 283 6.23 -2.83 -0.36
N LEU A 284 7.54 -2.79 -0.58
CA LEU A 284 8.31 -3.92 -1.08
C LEU A 284 8.41 -5.05 -0.04
N THR A 285 8.55 -4.70 1.24
CA THR A 285 8.80 -5.68 2.32
C THR A 285 7.55 -5.96 3.13
N VAL A 286 7.15 -5.03 4.01
CA VAL A 286 6.09 -5.21 5.01
C VAL A 286 4.78 -5.64 4.34
N GLN A 287 4.26 -4.86 3.38
CA GLN A 287 2.96 -5.16 2.78
C GLN A 287 2.91 -6.56 2.13
N ASN A 288 3.97 -6.91 1.42
CA ASN A 288 4.10 -8.21 0.78
C ASN A 288 4.17 -9.36 1.80
N VAL A 289 4.91 -9.18 2.90
CA VAL A 289 4.94 -10.17 4.00
C VAL A 289 3.57 -10.27 4.67
N MET A 290 2.85 -9.15 4.83
CA MET A 290 1.53 -9.15 5.49
C MET A 290 0.47 -9.89 4.70
N ALA A 291 0.50 -9.81 3.36
CA ALA A 291 -0.44 -10.52 2.49
C ALA A 291 -0.41 -12.05 2.71
N ILE A 292 0.74 -12.59 3.07
CA ILE A 292 0.95 -14.03 3.30
C ILE A 292 0.76 -14.38 4.78
N THR A 293 1.29 -13.56 5.68
CA THR A 293 1.31 -13.86 7.12
C THR A 293 -0.06 -13.69 7.78
N PHE A 294 -0.94 -12.83 7.29
CA PHE A 294 -2.28 -12.68 7.88
C PHE A 294 -3.10 -13.97 7.89
N PRO A 295 -3.34 -14.66 6.73
CA PRO A 295 -4.03 -15.96 6.74
C PRO A 295 -3.33 -17.01 7.60
N THR A 296 -2.00 -17.03 7.59
CA THR A 296 -1.21 -17.95 8.43
C THR A 296 -1.43 -17.69 9.91
N PHE A 297 -1.39 -16.43 10.35
CA PHE A 297 -1.59 -16.05 11.75
C PHE A 297 -3.00 -16.40 12.22
N SER A 298 -4.02 -16.19 11.38
CA SER A 298 -5.41 -16.55 11.70
C SER A 298 -5.60 -18.05 11.87
N ARG A 299 -4.92 -18.88 11.06
CA ARG A 299 -4.92 -20.35 11.24
C ARG A 299 -4.19 -20.77 12.52
N LEU A 300 -3.13 -20.06 12.89
CA LEU A 300 -2.34 -20.32 14.10
C LEU A 300 -2.93 -19.67 15.37
N GLN A 301 -4.08 -19.00 15.31
CA GLN A 301 -4.61 -18.19 16.41
C GLN A 301 -4.79 -18.98 17.73
N GLN A 302 -5.12 -20.27 17.64
CA GLN A 302 -5.27 -21.15 18.81
C GLN A 302 -3.94 -21.74 19.31
N HIS A 303 -2.89 -21.71 18.47
CA HIS A 303 -1.58 -22.26 18.78
C HIS A 303 -0.58 -21.15 19.15
N LYS A 304 -0.75 -20.56 20.33
CA LYS A 304 0.02 -19.38 20.81
C LYS A 304 1.53 -19.47 20.58
N LYS A 305 2.16 -20.61 20.88
CA LYS A 305 3.61 -20.81 20.69
C LYS A 305 4.03 -20.76 19.21
N LEU A 306 3.24 -21.36 18.32
CA LEU A 306 3.51 -21.34 16.88
C LEU A 306 3.27 -19.94 16.30
N LEU A 307 2.19 -19.28 16.72
CA LEU A 307 1.90 -17.90 16.33
C LEU A 307 3.01 -16.93 16.78
N GLN A 308 3.49 -17.07 18.02
CA GLN A 308 4.62 -16.30 18.52
C GLN A 308 5.86 -16.48 17.64
N LYS A 309 6.26 -17.72 17.35
CA LYS A 309 7.42 -18.00 16.48
C LYS A 309 7.22 -17.40 15.08
N ALA A 310 6.03 -17.53 14.50
CA ALA A 310 5.72 -16.98 13.18
C ALA A 310 5.81 -15.44 13.16
N LEU A 311 5.33 -14.77 14.22
CA LEU A 311 5.44 -13.32 14.37
C LEU A 311 6.90 -12.88 14.55
N GLU A 312 7.65 -13.52 15.44
CA GLU A 312 9.07 -13.22 15.69
C GLU A 312 9.90 -13.38 14.40
N LYS A 313 9.66 -14.47 13.66
CA LYS A 313 10.27 -14.70 12.35
C LYS A 313 9.90 -13.62 11.34
N SER A 314 8.64 -13.20 11.29
CA SER A 314 8.20 -12.12 10.39
C SER A 314 8.92 -10.81 10.69
N ILE A 315 9.03 -10.44 11.97
CA ILE A 315 9.76 -9.24 12.41
C ILE A 315 11.25 -9.34 12.05
N PHE A 316 11.87 -10.52 12.24
CA PHE A 316 13.26 -10.74 11.89
C PHE A 316 13.52 -10.53 10.39
N PHE A 317 12.75 -11.16 9.51
CA PHE A 317 12.95 -11.02 8.05
C PHE A 317 12.56 -9.65 7.51
N ILE A 318 11.50 -9.04 8.04
CA ILE A 318 11.13 -7.67 7.67
C ILE A 318 12.27 -6.71 8.04
N SER A 319 12.75 -6.75 9.28
CA SER A 319 13.83 -5.84 9.74
C SER A 319 15.15 -6.09 9.01
N LEU A 320 15.44 -7.36 8.67
CA LEU A 320 16.62 -7.75 7.89
C LEU A 320 16.64 -7.09 6.50
N LEU A 321 15.49 -6.93 5.87
CA LEU A 321 15.39 -6.32 4.54
C LEU A 321 15.20 -4.81 4.60
N ILE A 322 14.29 -4.32 5.44
CA ILE A 322 13.86 -2.91 5.37
C ILE A 322 14.89 -1.96 5.98
N PHE A 323 15.58 -2.34 7.07
CA PHE A 323 16.54 -1.46 7.74
C PHE A 323 17.71 -1.05 6.82
N PRO A 324 18.44 -1.99 6.16
CA PRO A 324 19.51 -1.58 5.26
C PRO A 324 19.00 -0.72 4.10
N ILE A 325 17.82 -1.00 3.55
CA ILE A 325 17.23 -0.17 2.48
C ILE A 325 16.98 1.27 3.00
N LEU A 326 16.38 1.43 4.19
CA LEU A 326 16.15 2.75 4.78
C LEU A 326 17.46 3.48 5.06
N GLY A 327 18.48 2.79 5.60
CA GLY A 327 19.79 3.40 5.84
C GLY A 327 20.47 3.84 4.53
N PHE A 328 20.40 3.03 3.48
CA PHE A 328 20.85 3.42 2.14
C PHE A 328 20.17 4.69 1.66
N MET A 329 18.84 4.71 1.72
CA MET A 329 18.07 5.84 1.23
C MET A 329 18.36 7.10 2.05
N CYS A 330 18.38 7.03 3.39
CA CYS A 330 18.63 8.20 4.24
C CYS A 330 20.02 8.81 4.04
N LEU A 331 21.04 8.00 3.74
CA LEU A 331 22.42 8.47 3.65
C LEU A 331 22.81 8.87 2.22
N LEU A 332 22.31 8.16 1.21
CA LEU A 332 22.63 8.44 -0.18
C LEU A 332 21.74 9.53 -0.79
N ILE A 333 20.65 9.94 -0.13
CA ILE A 333 19.79 11.02 -0.66
C ILE A 333 20.55 12.35 -0.78
N THR A 334 21.43 12.69 0.17
CA THR A 334 22.21 13.93 0.13
C THR A 334 23.26 13.91 -0.98
N PRO A 335 24.12 12.87 -1.12
CA PRO A 335 25.01 12.75 -2.27
C PRO A 335 24.26 12.73 -3.60
N LEU A 336 23.08 12.08 -3.67
CA LEU A 336 22.27 12.03 -4.88
C LEU A 336 21.86 13.44 -5.34
N THR A 337 21.36 14.28 -4.42
CA THR A 337 20.93 15.64 -4.77
C THR A 337 22.09 16.59 -5.09
N VAL A 338 23.31 16.27 -4.67
CA VAL A 338 24.51 17.07 -4.98
C VAL A 338 25.16 16.65 -6.29
N VAL A 339 25.29 15.34 -6.52
CA VAL A 339 26.03 14.79 -7.66
C VAL A 339 25.17 14.74 -8.93
N VAL A 340 23.86 14.56 -8.80
CA VAL A 340 22.94 14.57 -9.93
C VAL A 340 22.25 15.92 -9.96
N GLU A 341 22.66 16.80 -10.87
CA GLU A 341 22.23 18.19 -10.95
C GLU A 341 20.70 18.34 -10.96
N GLN A 342 20.00 17.46 -11.70
CA GLN A 342 18.55 17.45 -11.79
C GLN A 342 17.86 17.20 -10.43
N TYR A 343 18.57 16.62 -9.46
CA TYR A 343 18.04 16.36 -8.13
C TYR A 343 18.32 17.46 -7.11
N ASN A 344 19.09 18.48 -7.45
CA ASN A 344 19.42 19.57 -6.52
C ASN A 344 18.17 20.27 -5.97
N LYS A 345 17.13 20.41 -6.81
CA LYS A 345 15.82 20.93 -6.43
C LYS A 345 15.12 20.20 -5.27
N TRP A 346 15.53 18.96 -4.96
CA TRP A 346 14.97 18.18 -3.85
C TRP A 346 15.70 18.35 -2.52
N GLN A 347 16.79 19.13 -2.46
CA GLN A 347 17.50 19.39 -1.21
C GLN A 347 16.59 19.87 -0.06
N PRO A 348 15.61 20.78 -0.28
CA PRO A 348 14.71 21.21 0.78
C PRO A 348 13.81 20.10 1.34
N ALA A 349 13.65 18.99 0.61
CA ALA A 349 12.84 17.85 1.04
C ALA A 349 13.63 16.80 1.85
N ILE A 350 14.96 16.90 1.94
CA ILE A 350 15.82 15.86 2.53
C ILE A 350 15.46 15.59 4.00
N LEU A 351 15.25 16.64 4.80
CA LEU A 351 14.89 16.48 6.21
C LEU A 351 13.57 15.72 6.35
N SER A 352 12.53 16.17 5.63
CA SER A 352 11.25 15.50 5.56
C SER A 352 11.37 14.03 5.12
N PHE A 353 12.19 13.77 4.09
CA PHE A 353 12.42 12.43 3.58
C PHE A 353 13.02 11.50 4.64
N ILE A 354 14.08 11.95 5.33
CA ILE A 354 14.74 11.17 6.38
C ILE A 354 13.76 10.89 7.53
N LEU A 355 13.01 11.88 7.99
CA LEU A 355 12.06 11.72 9.09
C LEU A 355 10.92 10.75 8.74
N PHE A 356 10.37 10.81 7.52
CA PHE A 356 9.42 9.81 7.06
C PHE A 356 10.04 8.42 6.93
N ALA A 357 11.27 8.30 6.42
CA ALA A 357 11.97 7.02 6.31
C ALA A 357 12.24 6.37 7.68
N LEU A 358 12.64 7.16 8.68
CA LEU A 358 12.78 6.67 10.06
C LEU A 358 11.44 6.25 10.66
N SER A 359 10.35 6.97 10.34
CA SER A 359 8.99 6.61 10.76
C SER A 359 8.57 5.25 10.18
N VAL A 360 8.98 4.93 8.95
CA VAL A 360 8.77 3.62 8.31
C VAL A 360 9.55 2.51 9.02
N GLY A 361 10.72 2.81 9.58
CA GLY A 361 11.47 1.88 10.43
C GLY A 361 10.66 1.39 11.64
N TRP A 362 9.86 2.26 12.27
CA TRP A 362 8.93 1.86 13.33
C TRP A 362 7.75 1.05 12.81
N ALA A 363 7.21 1.42 11.65
CA ALA A 363 6.10 0.70 11.00
C ALA A 363 6.47 -0.76 10.66
N ALA A 364 7.73 -1.03 10.35
CA ALA A 364 8.26 -2.38 10.13
C ALA A 364 8.05 -3.32 11.32
N ILE A 365 8.02 -2.77 12.55
CA ILE A 365 7.81 -3.53 13.78
C ILE A 365 6.32 -3.54 14.16
N SER A 366 5.63 -2.40 14.05
CA SER A 366 4.26 -2.28 14.52
C SER A 366 3.21 -2.88 13.59
N THR A 367 3.41 -2.88 12.28
CA THR A 367 2.43 -3.47 11.35
C THR A 367 2.25 -4.98 11.58
N PRO A 368 3.31 -5.80 11.73
CA PRO A 368 3.16 -7.20 12.13
C PRO A 368 2.39 -7.38 13.43
N MET A 369 2.60 -6.50 14.42
CA MET A 369 1.88 -6.53 15.71
C MET A 369 0.38 -6.27 15.54
N VAL A 370 0.03 -5.21 14.80
CA VAL A 370 -1.36 -4.87 14.50
C VAL A 370 -2.04 -6.00 13.74
N ASN A 371 -1.33 -6.59 12.78
CA ASN A 371 -1.82 -7.73 12.02
C ASN A 371 -2.08 -8.96 12.90
N THR A 372 -1.18 -9.26 13.84
CA THR A 372 -1.41 -10.32 14.81
C THR A 372 -2.65 -10.05 15.66
N LEU A 373 -2.86 -8.82 16.16
CA LEU A 373 -4.07 -8.46 16.91
C LEU A 373 -5.34 -8.72 16.10
N ASN A 374 -5.34 -8.35 14.82
CA ASN A 374 -6.45 -8.61 13.92
C ASN A 374 -6.66 -10.11 13.68
N ALA A 375 -5.57 -10.85 13.46
CA ALA A 375 -5.60 -12.29 13.19
C ALA A 375 -6.15 -13.12 14.36
N ILE A 376 -5.94 -12.69 15.61
CA ILE A 376 -6.48 -13.33 16.83
C ILE A 376 -7.84 -12.74 17.28
N GLY A 377 -8.50 -11.95 16.43
CA GLY A 377 -9.83 -11.38 16.72
C GLY A 377 -9.85 -10.22 17.71
N LYS A 378 -8.71 -9.62 18.05
CA LYS A 378 -8.61 -8.42 18.93
C LYS A 378 -8.74 -7.12 18.14
N ILE A 379 -9.72 -7.06 17.25
CA ILE A 379 -9.99 -5.93 16.34
C ILE A 379 -10.14 -4.61 17.09
N ASN A 380 -10.80 -4.61 18.26
CA ASN A 380 -10.97 -3.41 19.09
C ASN A 380 -9.64 -2.78 19.54
N LYS A 381 -8.58 -3.58 19.71
CA LYS A 381 -7.23 -3.06 20.04
C LYS A 381 -6.56 -2.41 18.83
N SER A 382 -6.69 -3.03 17.65
CA SER A 382 -6.24 -2.44 16.39
C SER A 382 -6.97 -1.13 16.09
N LEU A 383 -8.30 -1.11 16.24
CA LEU A 383 -9.12 0.08 16.08
C LEU A 383 -8.67 1.19 17.05
N LYS A 384 -8.41 0.85 18.32
CA LYS A 384 -7.90 1.81 19.30
C LYS A 384 -6.56 2.43 18.86
N LEU A 385 -5.62 1.64 18.32
CA LEU A 385 -4.36 2.16 17.80
C LEU A 385 -4.58 3.09 16.61
N MET A 386 -5.47 2.71 15.67
CA MET A 386 -5.81 3.53 14.52
C MET A 386 -6.42 4.87 14.93
N VAL A 387 -7.34 4.88 15.90
CA VAL A 387 -7.93 6.10 16.45
C VAL A 387 -6.86 6.96 17.10
N ILE A 388 -5.97 6.39 17.93
CA ILE A 388 -4.85 7.13 18.54
C ILE A 388 -3.97 7.77 17.47
N TRP A 389 -3.51 7.02 16.47
CA TRP A 389 -2.65 7.56 15.42
C TRP A 389 -3.35 8.63 14.58
N THR A 390 -4.63 8.45 14.29
CA THR A 390 -5.43 9.44 13.57
C THR A 390 -5.55 10.73 14.38
N SER A 391 -5.98 10.64 15.64
CA SER A 391 -6.12 11.80 16.53
C SER A 391 -4.79 12.52 16.72
N LEU A 392 -3.70 11.79 16.97
CA LEU A 392 -2.37 12.39 17.09
C LEU A 392 -1.93 13.07 15.79
N THR A 393 -2.23 12.49 14.63
CA THR A 393 -1.93 13.12 13.33
C THR A 393 -2.64 14.47 13.18
N TRP A 394 -3.93 14.53 13.50
CA TRP A 394 -4.72 15.76 13.41
C TRP A 394 -4.39 16.80 14.48
N ILE A 395 -3.83 16.38 15.63
CA ILE A 395 -3.44 17.30 16.73
C ILE A 395 -2.00 17.80 16.57
N ILE A 396 -1.04 16.89 16.33
CA ILE A 396 0.40 17.22 16.33
C ILE A 396 0.80 17.91 15.02
N THR A 397 0.22 17.52 13.88
CA THR A 397 0.61 18.10 12.58
C THR A 397 0.39 19.61 12.53
N PRO A 398 -0.79 20.17 12.87
CA PRO A 398 -0.97 21.63 12.81
C PRO A 398 0.02 22.38 13.72
N ILE A 399 0.29 21.85 14.92
CA ILE A 399 1.22 22.48 15.87
C ILE A 399 2.64 22.51 15.29
N THR A 400 3.13 21.36 14.82
CA THR A 400 4.46 21.26 14.23
C THR A 400 4.58 22.02 12.90
N LEU A 401 3.52 22.08 12.10
CA LEU A 401 3.45 22.85 10.87
C LEU A 401 3.65 24.36 11.13
N LEU A 402 3.05 24.88 12.21
CA LEU A 402 3.21 26.28 12.61
C LEU A 402 4.62 26.61 13.10
N VAL A 403 5.29 25.65 13.76
CA VAL A 403 6.62 25.87 14.37
C VAL A 403 7.76 25.63 13.36
N PHE A 404 7.64 24.60 12.53
CA PHE A 404 8.72 24.11 11.66
C PHE A 404 8.41 24.24 10.16
N GLY A 405 7.32 24.93 9.78
CA GLY A 405 6.87 25.01 8.40
C GLY A 405 6.48 23.63 7.85
N TYR A 406 6.67 23.41 6.54
CA TYR A 406 6.26 22.16 5.90
C TYR A 406 6.95 20.91 6.49
N ASP A 407 8.21 21.02 6.94
CA ASP A 407 8.92 19.92 7.61
C ASP A 407 8.21 19.45 8.90
N GLY A 408 7.37 20.32 9.49
CA GLY A 408 6.49 19.97 10.60
C GLY A 408 5.64 18.72 10.33
N VAL A 409 5.23 18.48 9.09
CA VAL A 409 4.46 17.27 8.71
C VAL A 409 5.28 16.00 8.95
N ALA A 410 6.54 15.99 8.54
CA ALA A 410 7.42 14.84 8.71
C ALA A 410 7.87 14.67 10.17
N ILE A 411 8.08 15.78 10.88
CA ILE A 411 8.36 15.80 12.32
C ILE A 411 7.19 15.18 13.09
N ALA A 412 5.94 15.57 12.78
CA ALA A 412 4.76 14.98 13.39
C ALA A 412 4.70 13.47 13.15
N ALA A 413 4.89 13.02 11.90
CA ALA A 413 4.91 11.60 11.57
C ALA A 413 5.98 10.83 12.36
N PHE A 414 7.17 11.40 12.50
CA PHE A 414 8.26 10.81 13.28
C PHE A 414 7.94 10.73 14.77
N ILE A 415 7.42 11.79 15.38
CA ILE A 415 6.98 11.78 16.79
C ILE A 415 5.89 10.72 17.01
N ILE A 416 4.87 10.68 16.13
CA ILE A 416 3.77 9.73 16.22
C ILE A 416 4.28 8.30 16.07
N SER A 417 5.33 8.07 15.26
CA SER A 417 5.88 6.74 15.02
C SER A 417 6.35 6.05 16.31
N PHE A 418 6.82 6.79 17.34
CA PHE A 418 7.20 6.20 18.63
C PHE A 418 6.03 5.57 19.39
N THR A 419 4.80 6.06 19.18
CA THR A 419 3.59 5.46 19.77
C THR A 419 3.30 4.05 19.22
N SER A 420 4.00 3.64 18.15
CA SER A 420 4.05 2.26 17.67
C SER A 420 4.45 1.26 18.75
N ALA A 421 5.18 1.68 19.79
CA ALA A 421 5.48 0.84 20.95
C ALA A 421 4.21 0.31 21.66
N LEU A 422 3.08 1.02 21.58
CA LEU A 422 1.80 0.57 22.12
C LEU A 422 1.31 -0.73 21.46
N SER A 423 1.61 -0.94 20.17
CA SER A 423 1.26 -2.18 19.47
C SER A 423 1.96 -3.39 20.09
N ILE A 424 3.24 -3.23 20.45
CA ILE A 424 4.04 -4.25 21.13
C ILE A 424 3.43 -4.56 22.50
N ILE A 425 3.06 -3.52 23.26
CA ILE A 425 2.42 -3.69 24.58
C ILE A 425 1.10 -4.46 24.46
N PHE A 426 0.28 -4.15 23.46
CA PHE A 426 -1.01 -4.83 23.27
C PHE A 426 -0.85 -6.29 22.86
N VAL A 427 0.12 -6.61 22.00
CA VAL A 427 0.42 -8.00 21.63
C VAL A 427 1.03 -8.78 22.79
N LYS A 428 1.92 -8.16 23.58
CA LYS A 428 2.55 -8.80 24.76
C LYS A 428 1.55 -9.29 25.81
N ARG A 429 0.35 -8.69 25.86
CA ARG A 429 -0.74 -9.16 26.75
C ARG A 429 -1.37 -10.49 26.31
N HIS A 430 -1.07 -10.96 25.10
CA HIS A 430 -1.66 -12.16 24.51
C HIS A 430 -0.61 -13.21 24.12
N LEU A 431 0.61 -12.77 23.78
CA LEU A 431 1.73 -13.60 23.35
C LEU A 431 3.02 -13.12 24.00
N GLU A 432 3.89 -14.02 24.44
CA GLU A 432 5.18 -13.69 25.08
C GLU A 432 6.27 -13.33 24.06
N VAL A 433 5.95 -12.40 23.16
CA VAL A 433 6.79 -12.06 22.00
C VAL A 433 8.05 -11.31 22.43
N LYS A 434 9.20 -11.82 22.01
CA LYS A 434 10.50 -11.21 22.25
C LYS A 434 10.96 -10.44 21.01
N VAL A 435 10.65 -9.14 20.96
CA VAL A 435 10.99 -8.28 19.81
C VAL A 435 12.49 -8.00 19.72
N TRP A 436 13.12 -7.61 20.83
CA TRP A 436 14.52 -7.17 20.85
C TRP A 436 15.50 -8.19 20.22
N PRO A 437 15.46 -9.50 20.57
CA PRO A 437 16.31 -10.52 19.96
C PRO A 437 16.21 -10.63 18.44
N GLN A 438 15.10 -10.18 17.85
CA GLN A 438 14.85 -10.27 16.42
C GLN A 438 15.34 -9.05 15.63
N VAL A 439 15.65 -7.93 16.29
CA VAL A 439 15.96 -6.65 15.62
C VAL A 439 17.33 -6.06 15.96
N TRP A 440 17.91 -6.37 17.12
CA TRP A 440 19.13 -5.70 17.57
C TRP A 440 20.34 -5.91 16.65
N ARG A 441 20.43 -7.08 15.99
CA ARG A 441 21.53 -7.41 15.07
C ARG A 441 21.44 -6.57 13.80
N GLN A 442 20.23 -6.42 13.29
CA GLN A 442 19.92 -5.60 12.12
C GLN A 442 20.11 -4.11 12.45
N LEU A 443 19.71 -3.67 13.64
CA LEU A 443 19.98 -2.31 14.11
C LEU A 443 21.48 -2.05 14.20
N LEU A 444 22.26 -2.96 14.81
CA LEU A 444 23.72 -2.84 14.86
C LEU A 444 24.33 -2.78 13.46
N GLY A 445 23.90 -3.67 12.55
CA GLY A 445 24.33 -3.66 11.16
C GLY A 445 24.02 -2.35 10.46
N VAL A 446 22.81 -1.80 10.64
CA VAL A 446 22.43 -0.52 10.05
C VAL A 446 23.19 0.65 10.68
N THR A 447 23.49 0.60 11.97
CA THR A 447 24.28 1.63 12.66
C THR A 447 25.71 1.66 12.12
N VAL A 448 26.36 0.49 11.99
CA VAL A 448 27.70 0.40 11.39
C VAL A 448 27.68 0.88 9.95
N MET A 449 26.70 0.43 9.15
CA MET A 449 26.48 0.91 7.79
C MET A 449 26.30 2.44 7.75
N SER A 450 25.58 2.99 8.73
CA SER A 450 25.33 4.42 8.81
C SER A 450 26.58 5.21 9.16
N ILE A 451 27.40 4.70 10.06
CA ILE A 451 28.70 5.28 10.39
C ILE A 451 29.60 5.30 9.15
N VAL A 452 29.69 4.20 8.41
CA VAL A 452 30.46 4.13 7.16
C VAL A 452 29.94 5.15 6.14
N GLY A 453 28.62 5.22 5.93
CA GLY A 453 28.01 6.18 5.02
C GLY A 453 28.27 7.64 5.41
N LEU A 454 28.19 7.97 6.71
CA LEU A 454 28.49 9.31 7.22
C LEU A 454 29.96 9.68 7.06
N LEU A 455 30.89 8.77 7.37
CA LEU A 455 32.33 9.00 7.21
C LEU A 455 32.70 9.19 5.73
N MET A 456 32.02 8.48 4.82
CA MET A 456 32.24 8.56 3.37
C MET A 456 31.35 9.61 2.68
N MET A 457 30.56 10.40 3.41
CA MET A 457 29.58 11.33 2.84
C MET A 457 30.24 12.36 1.91
N ASN A 458 31.30 13.03 2.40
CA ASN A 458 32.04 14.02 1.60
C ASN A 458 32.73 13.40 0.37
N PHE A 459 33.07 12.12 0.43
CA PHE A 459 33.63 11.38 -0.71
C PHE A 459 32.54 11.02 -1.72
N ALA A 460 31.38 10.58 -1.24
CA ALA A 460 30.22 10.21 -2.05
C ALA A 460 29.69 11.41 -2.86
N SER A 461 29.66 12.60 -2.25
CA SER A 461 29.11 13.82 -2.87
C SER A 461 29.96 14.42 -3.99
N GLN A 462 31.10 13.82 -4.36
CA GLN A 462 32.00 14.37 -5.38
C GLN A 462 31.73 13.85 -6.80
N SER A 463 31.22 12.63 -6.94
CA SER A 463 30.94 12.03 -8.26
C SER A 463 30.07 10.79 -8.13
N ILE A 464 29.39 10.41 -9.23
CA ILE A 464 28.48 9.26 -9.23
C ILE A 464 29.21 7.95 -8.94
N SER A 465 30.44 7.79 -9.45
CA SER A 465 31.26 6.59 -9.21
C SER A 465 31.62 6.44 -7.74
N ARG A 466 31.96 7.55 -7.06
CA ARG A 466 32.26 7.56 -5.62
C ARG A 466 31.02 7.33 -4.78
N MET A 467 29.87 7.87 -5.17
CA MET A 467 28.58 7.56 -4.53
C MET A 467 28.26 6.07 -4.62
N MET A 468 28.44 5.45 -5.79
CA MET A 468 28.24 4.00 -5.99
C MET A 468 29.23 3.18 -5.17
N PHE A 469 30.50 3.60 -5.10
CA PHE A 469 31.50 2.96 -4.26
C PHE A 469 31.11 3.01 -2.78
N THR A 470 30.68 4.16 -2.27
CA THR A 470 30.17 4.32 -0.91
C THR A 470 28.96 3.41 -0.66
N ALA A 471 28.04 3.30 -1.62
CA ALA A 471 26.90 2.38 -1.52
C ALA A 471 27.36 0.92 -1.39
N VAL A 472 28.35 0.49 -2.18
CA VAL A 472 28.90 -0.87 -2.06
C VAL A 472 29.57 -1.06 -0.69
N ALA A 473 30.38 -0.10 -0.22
CA ALA A 473 31.04 -0.16 1.09
C ALA A 473 30.03 -0.26 2.24
N MET A 474 28.96 0.54 2.20
CA MET A 474 27.84 0.46 3.13
C MET A 474 27.21 -0.94 3.13
N GLY A 475 26.86 -1.47 1.96
CA GLY A 475 26.25 -2.80 1.84
C GLY A 475 27.13 -3.92 2.39
N LEU A 476 28.43 -3.89 2.06
CA LEU A 476 29.41 -4.85 2.57
C LEU A 476 29.54 -4.75 4.09
N SER A 477 29.53 -3.54 4.67
CA SER A 477 29.61 -3.38 6.12
C SER A 477 28.39 -3.96 6.84
N TYR A 478 27.19 -3.80 6.28
CA TYR A 478 25.97 -4.41 6.81
C TYR A 478 26.05 -5.95 6.75
N LEU A 479 26.44 -6.49 5.59
CA LEU A 479 26.58 -7.93 5.38
C LEU A 479 27.64 -8.52 6.31
N LEU A 480 28.77 -7.83 6.51
CA LEU A 480 29.82 -8.25 7.43
C LEU A 480 29.29 -8.41 8.86
N ILE A 481 28.52 -7.45 9.37
CA ILE A 481 27.89 -7.54 10.70
C ILE A 481 26.88 -8.70 10.76
N MET A 482 26.08 -8.88 9.70
CA MET A 482 25.13 -9.99 9.65
C MET A 482 25.79 -11.37 9.56
N ILE A 483 26.96 -11.48 8.95
CA ILE A 483 27.74 -12.74 8.87
C ILE A 483 28.54 -12.97 10.16
N THR A 484 29.11 -11.95 10.78
CA THR A 484 29.94 -12.12 11.99
C THR A 484 29.11 -12.30 13.26
N ILE A 485 28.10 -11.45 13.45
CA ILE A 485 27.28 -11.41 14.67
C ILE A 485 25.94 -12.10 14.42
N GLY A 486 25.39 -11.99 13.21
CA GLY A 486 24.07 -12.49 12.84
C GLY A 486 23.98 -13.97 12.45
N HIS A 487 25.10 -14.59 12.07
CA HIS A 487 25.11 -15.86 11.34
C HIS A 487 24.32 -17.00 12.00
N ASN A 488 24.53 -17.24 13.29
CA ASN A 488 23.84 -18.32 14.00
C ASN A 488 22.31 -18.14 13.98
N LYS A 489 21.84 -16.90 14.14
CA LYS A 489 20.41 -16.59 14.09
C LYS A 489 19.87 -16.69 12.66
N LEU A 490 20.60 -16.14 11.68
CA LEU A 490 20.23 -16.20 10.27
C LEU A 490 20.08 -17.65 9.80
N LEU A 491 21.08 -18.50 10.05
CA LEU A 491 21.01 -19.92 9.71
C LEU A 491 19.85 -20.63 10.42
N SER A 492 19.61 -20.34 11.69
CA SER A 492 18.48 -20.95 12.42
C SER A 492 17.11 -20.59 11.82
N GLU A 493 16.94 -19.34 11.38
CA GLU A 493 15.69 -18.86 10.78
C GLU A 493 15.52 -19.38 9.35
N ILE A 494 16.59 -19.49 8.57
CA ILE A 494 16.58 -20.07 7.23
C ILE A 494 16.30 -21.58 7.29
N ASN A 495 16.99 -22.32 8.16
CA ASN A 495 16.79 -23.76 8.29
C ASN A 495 15.37 -24.11 8.74
N SER A 496 14.76 -23.27 9.59
CA SER A 496 13.37 -23.45 10.02
C SER A 496 12.32 -22.98 8.98
N LEU A 497 12.73 -22.53 7.79
CA LEU A 497 11.82 -22.39 6.63
C LEU A 497 11.80 -23.66 5.78
N ARG A 498 12.85 -24.48 5.86
CA ARG A 498 13.00 -25.73 5.09
C ARG A 498 12.36 -26.93 5.79
N ASN A 499 12.33 -26.90 7.12
CA ASN A 499 11.70 -27.88 8.00
C ASN A 499 10.37 -27.31 8.52
#